data_AF-A0A9P6QWE4-F1
#
_entry.id   AF-A0A9P6QWE4-F1
#
_cell.length_a   1.000
_cell.length_b   1.000
_cell.length_c   1.000
_cell.angle_alpha   90.00
_cell.angle_beta   90.00
_cell.angle_gamma   90.00
#
_symmetry.space_group_name_H-M   'P 1'
#
loop_
_entity.id
_entity.type
_entity.pdbx_description
1 polymer ?
#
loop_
_entity_poly.entity_id
_entity_poly.type
_entity_poly.pdbx_seq_one_letter_code
_entity_poly.pdbx_strand_id
1 'polypeptide(L)'
;MSKFDAISVAPDRSQVTIGPGVTVDQLTPVLIANSVCLPSDVGQGVGEATYGGIVSTGCHGSGIKMLTTSDYVAALEVITSAGKVMRFDENDPELLNAAKLALGMFGIITKITFNVQSTFNVQVNEFKCSIEACLKELKSFVIENDYAEISWFPFNDQVFMQKANRTKLPVTRVGPAPPTSAFDLTLNAAIGATSLSALETDPTQTPDILSAGFRMMGLYDYVCNITDYLHNTDYSPILPYKILDIEFAFNIDEEFNDVRKAFLICIKRVEQWEQAGFFPFNGAMGFRFTKNSDATLSPARGNTYSAWMEFDSFFKTDLFEEFAGQLVQDLLHELPNARPHWAKGFQFMPEAIPSMKRAFGSQLSEFNALKTKAGVDPEGIFVNTYLKTLFFT
;
A
#
# COMPACT_ATOMS: atom_id res chain seq x y z
N MET A 1 18.22 -5.70 -13.11
CA MET A 1 18.21 -4.40 -12.42
C MET A 1 19.59 -3.93 -11.94
N SER A 2 20.56 -4.81 -11.67
CA SER A 2 21.91 -4.49 -11.11
C SER A 2 22.83 -3.54 -11.90
N LYS A 3 22.35 -2.94 -12.99
CA LYS A 3 23.05 -1.87 -13.73
C LYS A 3 22.41 -0.50 -13.52
N PHE A 4 21.28 -0.45 -12.79
CA PHE A 4 20.48 0.73 -12.50
C PHE A 4 20.12 0.77 -11.00
N ASP A 5 21.11 0.49 -10.15
CA ASP A 5 21.02 0.40 -8.69
C ASP A 5 21.91 1.44 -7.97
N ALA A 6 22.41 2.44 -8.70
CA ALA A 6 23.18 3.53 -8.11
C ALA A 6 22.32 4.35 -7.14
N ILE A 7 22.91 4.78 -6.02
CA ILE A 7 22.29 5.62 -4.99
C ILE A 7 23.24 6.79 -4.69
N SER A 8 22.70 8.00 -4.64
CA SER A 8 23.44 9.22 -4.30
C SER A 8 22.59 10.14 -3.42
N VAL A 9 23.12 10.54 -2.27
CA VAL A 9 22.49 11.52 -1.38
C VAL A 9 23.08 12.90 -1.67
N ALA A 10 22.24 13.92 -1.79
CA ALA A 10 22.69 15.30 -2.00
C ALA A 10 23.54 15.79 -0.81
N PRO A 11 24.57 16.64 -1.02
CA PRO A 11 25.45 17.10 0.07
C PRO A 11 24.71 17.82 1.22
N ASP A 12 23.63 18.52 0.90
CA ASP A 12 22.75 19.21 1.84
C ASP A 12 21.70 18.28 2.49
N ARG A 13 21.66 17.02 2.04
CA ARG A 13 20.74 15.96 2.49
C ARG A 13 19.26 16.30 2.28
N SER A 14 18.94 17.15 1.31
CA SER A 14 17.55 17.46 0.95
C SER A 14 16.94 16.44 -0.02
N GLN A 15 17.79 15.75 -0.79
CA GLN A 15 17.38 14.82 -1.83
C GLN A 15 18.22 13.54 -1.86
N VAL A 16 17.61 12.48 -2.38
CA VAL A 16 18.30 11.24 -2.75
C VAL A 16 17.94 10.87 -4.19
N THR A 17 18.96 10.62 -5.01
CA THR A 17 18.80 10.15 -6.39
C THR A 17 19.18 8.68 -6.46
N ILE A 18 18.30 7.88 -7.03
CA ILE A 18 18.46 6.43 -7.18
C ILE A 18 18.20 5.99 -8.61
N GLY A 19 18.80 4.87 -9.00
CA GLY A 19 18.34 4.13 -10.17
C GLY A 19 17.02 3.39 -9.89
N PRO A 20 16.19 3.13 -10.92
CA PRO A 20 14.88 2.45 -10.75
C PRO A 20 14.98 1.03 -10.21
N GLY A 21 16.15 0.39 -10.31
CA GLY A 21 16.39 -0.98 -9.89
C GLY A 21 16.76 -1.13 -8.42
N VAL A 22 16.96 -0.02 -7.71
CA VAL A 22 17.19 -0.01 -6.25
C VAL A 22 15.96 -0.56 -5.54
N THR A 23 16.16 -1.51 -4.63
CA THR A 23 15.09 -2.03 -3.77
C THR A 23 14.97 -1.25 -2.47
N VAL A 24 13.86 -1.43 -1.75
CA VAL A 24 13.66 -0.85 -0.41
C VAL A 24 14.77 -1.29 0.54
N ASP A 25 15.14 -2.58 0.51
CA ASP A 25 16.23 -3.13 1.33
C ASP A 25 17.61 -2.51 1.00
N GLN A 26 17.82 -2.10 -0.25
CA GLN A 26 19.06 -1.44 -0.67
C GLN A 26 19.10 0.05 -0.29
N LEU A 27 17.96 0.75 -0.36
CA LEU A 27 17.92 2.18 -0.03
C LEU A 27 17.94 2.43 1.48
N THR A 28 17.26 1.60 2.27
CA THR A 28 17.06 1.81 3.70
C THR A 28 18.37 2.04 4.48
N PRO A 29 19.42 1.21 4.34
CA PRO A 29 20.68 1.43 5.06
C PRO A 29 21.36 2.75 4.68
N VAL A 30 21.20 3.21 3.43
CA VAL A 30 21.79 4.48 2.96
C VAL A 30 21.08 5.66 3.60
N LEU A 31 19.74 5.62 3.71
CA LEU A 31 18.95 6.65 4.38
C LEU A 31 19.34 6.76 5.87
N ILE A 32 19.42 5.60 6.55
CA ILE A 32 19.85 5.50 7.95
C ILE A 32 21.25 6.11 8.15
N ALA A 33 22.22 5.70 7.33
CA ALA A 33 23.60 6.18 7.42
C ALA A 33 23.74 7.70 7.22
N ASN A 34 22.80 8.32 6.48
CA ASN A 34 22.79 9.77 6.22
C ASN A 34 21.84 10.55 7.15
N SER A 35 21.15 9.86 8.07
CA SER A 35 20.16 10.45 8.99
C SER A 35 19.04 11.19 8.25
N VAL A 36 18.61 10.63 7.12
CA VAL A 36 17.44 11.09 6.36
C VAL A 36 16.42 9.96 6.20
N CYS A 37 15.18 10.30 5.86
CA CYS A 37 14.15 9.34 5.51
C CYS A 37 13.20 9.92 4.45
N LEU A 38 12.48 9.04 3.75
CA LEU A 38 11.25 9.44 3.06
C LEU A 38 10.18 9.79 4.12
N PRO A 39 9.25 10.73 3.86
CA PRO A 39 8.22 11.04 4.86
C PRO A 39 7.21 9.91 5.08
N SER A 40 6.95 9.12 4.03
CA SER A 40 6.27 7.83 4.08
C SER A 40 6.80 6.98 2.93
N ASP A 41 6.75 5.67 3.10
CA ASP A 41 7.12 4.71 2.07
C ASP A 41 6.30 3.42 2.24
N VAL A 42 6.48 2.48 1.32
CA VAL A 42 5.85 1.16 1.38
C VAL A 42 6.10 0.46 2.71
N GLY A 43 5.08 -0.27 3.17
CA GLY A 43 5.10 -0.96 4.45
C GLY A 43 6.06 -2.15 4.51
N GLN A 44 5.96 -2.90 5.62
CA GLN A 44 6.81 -4.06 5.88
C GLN A 44 6.54 -5.21 4.88
N GLY A 45 7.54 -6.07 4.65
CA GLY A 45 7.39 -7.28 3.83
C GLY A 45 7.56 -7.12 2.32
N VAL A 46 7.87 -5.90 1.83
CA VAL A 46 8.13 -5.62 0.40
C VAL A 46 9.57 -5.15 0.12
N GLY A 47 10.52 -5.60 0.93
CA GLY A 47 11.94 -5.23 0.88
C GLY A 47 12.60 -5.39 -0.51
N GLU A 48 12.20 -6.42 -1.25
CA GLU A 48 12.70 -6.75 -2.59
C GLU A 48 12.07 -5.89 -3.71
N ALA A 49 11.02 -5.11 -3.42
CA ALA A 49 10.36 -4.29 -4.42
C ALA A 49 11.28 -3.15 -4.87
N THR A 50 11.40 -2.99 -6.19
CA THR A 50 12.23 -1.93 -6.79
C THR A 50 11.47 -0.61 -6.83
N TYR A 51 12.16 0.52 -6.60
CA TYR A 51 11.52 1.84 -6.63
C TYR A 51 10.95 2.23 -7.99
N GLY A 52 11.46 1.69 -9.09
CA GLY A 52 10.86 1.86 -10.41
C GLY A 52 9.43 1.34 -10.46
N GLY A 53 9.15 0.20 -9.82
CA GLY A 53 7.81 -0.35 -9.67
C GLY A 53 6.96 0.46 -8.69
N ILE A 54 7.47 0.67 -7.46
CA ILE A 54 6.80 1.41 -6.38
C ILE A 54 6.27 2.77 -6.86
N VAL A 55 7.12 3.53 -7.55
CA VAL A 55 6.77 4.84 -8.11
C VAL A 55 5.72 4.66 -9.22
N SER A 56 5.98 3.77 -10.18
CA SER A 56 5.10 3.59 -11.34
C SER A 56 3.67 3.15 -10.99
N THR A 57 3.47 2.46 -9.86
CA THR A 57 2.17 1.93 -9.42
C THR A 57 1.54 2.71 -8.26
N GLY A 58 2.19 3.78 -7.78
CA GLY A 58 1.66 4.62 -6.71
C GLY A 58 1.55 3.87 -5.37
N CYS A 59 2.53 3.04 -5.05
CA CYS A 59 2.59 2.42 -3.73
C CYS A 59 2.76 3.49 -2.64
N HIS A 60 2.34 3.16 -1.43
CA HIS A 60 2.27 4.09 -0.31
C HIS A 60 2.48 3.36 1.03
N GLY A 61 2.75 4.16 2.06
CA GLY A 61 2.65 3.73 3.45
C GLY A 61 1.35 4.18 4.08
N SER A 62 1.41 4.51 5.36
CA SER A 62 0.32 5.13 6.12
C SER A 62 0.67 6.57 6.53
N GLY A 63 -0.34 7.28 7.01
CA GLY A 63 -0.28 8.62 7.60
C GLY A 63 -1.19 9.60 6.87
N ILE A 64 -2.22 10.11 7.57
CA ILE A 64 -3.24 11.01 6.99
C ILE A 64 -2.64 12.31 6.40
N LYS A 65 -1.46 12.72 6.88
CA LYS A 65 -0.70 13.89 6.38
C LYS A 65 0.36 13.53 5.33
N MET A 66 0.58 12.24 5.09
CA MET A 66 1.61 11.72 4.20
C MET A 66 1.04 11.46 2.81
N LEU A 67 1.85 11.61 1.78
CA LEU A 67 1.50 11.31 0.40
C LEU A 67 1.89 9.87 0.02
N THR A 68 1.53 9.44 -1.19
CA THR A 68 2.05 8.21 -1.77
C THR A 68 3.56 8.33 -2.04
N THR A 69 4.28 7.21 -2.14
CA THR A 69 5.74 7.25 -2.38
C THR A 69 6.07 8.00 -3.67
N SER A 70 5.27 7.84 -4.72
CA SER A 70 5.47 8.54 -6.00
C SER A 70 5.35 10.05 -5.90
N ASP A 71 4.58 10.58 -4.94
CA ASP A 71 4.43 12.03 -4.76
C ASP A 71 5.66 12.70 -4.17
N TYR A 72 6.54 11.96 -3.50
CA TYR A 72 7.81 12.49 -3.00
C TYR A 72 8.88 12.58 -4.09
N VAL A 73 8.62 12.09 -5.31
CA VAL A 73 9.52 12.24 -6.46
C VAL A 73 9.57 13.71 -6.85
N ALA A 74 10.71 14.34 -6.58
CA ALA A 74 11.02 15.68 -7.06
C ALA A 74 11.31 15.69 -8.57
N ALA A 75 11.79 14.55 -9.08
CA ALA A 75 12.44 14.52 -10.36
C ALA A 75 12.55 13.11 -10.94
N LEU A 76 12.22 12.96 -12.23
CA LEU A 76 12.30 11.70 -12.97
C LEU A 76 13.11 11.88 -14.25
N GLU A 77 14.03 10.96 -14.53
CA GLU A 77 14.72 10.84 -15.82
C GLU A 77 14.25 9.58 -16.52
N VAL A 78 13.88 9.69 -17.80
CA VAL A 78 13.38 8.58 -18.62
C VAL A 78 14.04 8.55 -20.00
N ILE A 79 14.07 7.36 -20.61
CA ILE A 79 14.36 7.18 -22.03
C ILE A 79 13.03 7.02 -22.79
N THR A 80 12.81 7.89 -23.78
CA THR A 80 11.64 7.88 -24.66
C THR A 80 11.71 6.75 -25.68
N SER A 81 10.61 6.52 -26.42
CA SER A 81 10.59 5.52 -27.51
C SER A 81 11.60 5.80 -28.63
N ALA A 82 11.92 7.08 -28.85
CA ALA A 82 12.96 7.53 -29.78
C ALA A 82 14.41 7.42 -29.24
N GLY A 83 14.61 6.86 -28.05
CA GLY A 83 15.94 6.74 -27.42
C GLY A 83 16.51 8.04 -26.83
N LYS A 84 15.69 9.10 -26.71
CA LYS A 84 16.09 10.37 -26.12
C LYS A 84 15.96 10.30 -24.60
N VAL A 85 16.93 10.88 -23.88
CA VAL A 85 16.81 11.11 -22.44
C VAL A 85 15.99 12.38 -22.20
N MET A 86 14.92 12.25 -21.42
CA MET A 86 14.09 13.36 -20.97
C MET A 86 14.07 13.39 -19.44
N ARG A 87 13.95 14.60 -18.89
CA ARG A 87 13.93 14.85 -17.47
C ARG A 87 12.69 15.68 -17.13
N PHE A 88 11.93 15.26 -16.14
CA PHE A 88 10.76 15.95 -15.61
C PHE A 88 11.01 16.31 -14.14
N ASP A 89 10.69 17.54 -13.75
CA ASP A 89 10.86 18.05 -12.37
C ASP A 89 9.85 19.16 -12.07
N GLU A 90 10.06 19.89 -10.97
CA GLU A 90 9.16 20.96 -10.52
C GLU A 90 8.97 22.12 -11.52
N ASN A 91 9.81 22.24 -12.56
CA ASN A 91 9.63 23.25 -13.61
C ASN A 91 8.47 22.89 -14.56
N ASP A 92 8.13 21.61 -14.66
CA ASP A 92 7.03 21.09 -15.47
C ASP A 92 6.12 20.17 -14.61
N PRO A 93 5.46 20.72 -13.56
CA PRO A 93 4.79 19.92 -12.54
C PRO A 93 3.66 19.05 -13.11
N GLU A 94 2.98 19.53 -14.15
CA GLU A 94 1.95 18.77 -14.87
C GLU A 94 2.53 17.49 -15.51
N LEU A 95 3.70 17.58 -16.15
CA LEU A 95 4.35 16.43 -16.77
C LEU A 95 5.02 15.51 -15.75
N LEU A 96 5.59 16.07 -14.68
CA LEU A 96 6.11 15.28 -13.56
C LEU A 96 5.00 14.45 -12.89
N ASN A 97 3.83 15.06 -12.66
CA ASN A 97 2.67 14.37 -12.07
C ASN A 97 2.14 13.26 -12.97
N ALA A 98 2.21 13.39 -14.29
CA ALA A 98 1.93 12.29 -15.21
C ALA A 98 3.03 11.21 -15.17
N ALA A 99 4.30 11.61 -15.10
CA ALA A 99 5.43 10.70 -15.19
C ALA A 99 5.63 9.81 -13.94
N LYS A 100 5.42 10.36 -12.74
CA LYS A 100 5.75 9.69 -11.45
C LYS A 100 4.80 8.53 -11.08
N LEU A 101 3.66 8.37 -11.75
CA LEU A 101 2.75 7.21 -11.59
C LEU A 101 2.18 6.85 -12.97
N ALA A 102 3.05 6.32 -13.83
CA ALA A 102 2.75 6.16 -15.25
C ALA A 102 2.56 4.71 -15.70
N LEU A 103 2.64 3.72 -14.80
CA LEU A 103 2.56 2.29 -15.14
C LEU A 103 3.60 1.87 -16.22
N GLY A 104 4.73 2.58 -16.29
CA GLY A 104 5.77 2.41 -17.31
C GLY A 104 5.50 3.07 -18.66
N MET A 105 4.34 3.72 -18.86
CA MET A 105 3.95 4.26 -20.18
C MET A 105 4.63 5.59 -20.56
N PHE A 106 5.32 6.26 -19.63
CA PHE A 106 6.01 7.53 -19.89
C PHE A 106 7.45 7.36 -20.39
N GLY A 107 7.96 6.12 -20.42
CA GLY A 107 9.33 5.80 -20.81
C GLY A 107 10.03 4.83 -19.86
N ILE A 108 11.23 4.42 -20.23
CA ILE A 108 12.09 3.62 -19.35
C ILE A 108 12.74 4.57 -18.34
N ILE A 109 12.35 4.47 -17.07
CA ILE A 109 12.95 5.26 -15.99
C ILE A 109 14.44 4.91 -15.89
N THR A 110 15.31 5.92 -15.77
CA THR A 110 16.76 5.75 -15.55
C THR A 110 17.21 6.34 -14.23
N LYS A 111 16.54 7.39 -13.73
CA LYS A 111 16.79 7.99 -12.41
C LYS A 111 15.50 8.46 -11.77
N ILE A 112 15.43 8.31 -10.45
CA ILE A 112 14.37 8.81 -9.59
C ILE A 112 15.05 9.66 -8.52
N THR A 113 14.61 10.91 -8.34
CA THR A 113 15.10 11.77 -7.27
C THR A 113 13.95 12.08 -6.32
N PHE A 114 14.11 11.71 -5.06
CA PHE A 114 13.13 11.97 -4.01
C PHE A 114 13.54 13.14 -3.15
N ASN A 115 12.55 13.91 -2.69
CA ASN A 115 12.72 14.78 -1.54
C ASN A 115 12.75 13.93 -0.26
N VAL A 116 13.74 14.16 0.59
CA VAL A 116 13.89 13.48 1.88
C VAL A 116 13.85 14.50 3.03
N GLN A 117 13.69 14.01 4.25
CA GLN A 117 13.73 14.83 5.45
C GLN A 117 14.65 14.22 6.50
N SER A 118 15.03 15.00 7.52
CA SER A 118 15.79 14.47 8.65
C SER A 118 14.98 13.43 9.43
N THR A 119 15.67 12.41 9.94
CA THR A 119 15.03 11.39 10.78
C THR A 119 14.55 11.96 12.12
N PHE A 120 13.62 11.24 12.74
CA PHE A 120 13.08 11.54 14.06
C PHE A 120 12.65 10.25 14.75
N ASN A 121 12.42 10.31 16.06
CA ASN A 121 11.87 9.18 16.79
C ASN A 121 10.35 9.20 16.71
N VAL A 122 9.75 8.01 16.65
CA VAL A 122 8.31 7.80 16.80
C VAL A 122 8.05 6.88 17.97
N GLN A 123 6.97 7.15 18.72
CA GLN A 123 6.39 6.18 19.63
C GLN A 123 5.30 5.43 18.88
N VAL A 124 5.41 4.11 18.85
CA VAL A 124 4.44 3.20 18.25
C VAL A 124 3.61 2.58 19.38
N ASN A 125 2.29 2.60 19.22
CA ASN A 125 1.37 1.93 20.12
C ASN A 125 0.44 1.02 19.33
N GLU A 126 0.44 -0.26 19.68
CA GLU A 126 -0.48 -1.26 19.15
C GLU A 126 -1.48 -1.66 20.23
N PHE A 127 -2.74 -1.78 19.86
CA PHE A 127 -3.79 -2.18 20.78
C PHE A 127 -4.96 -2.83 20.03
N LYS A 128 -5.84 -3.49 20.79
CA LYS A 128 -7.11 -4.03 20.28
C LYS A 128 -8.27 -3.28 20.91
N CYS A 129 -9.34 -3.05 20.15
CA CYS A 129 -10.59 -2.51 20.67
C CYS A 129 -11.78 -3.14 19.95
N SER A 130 -13.00 -2.98 20.47
CA SER A 130 -14.19 -3.48 19.77
C SER A 130 -14.40 -2.74 18.46
N ILE A 131 -15.03 -3.40 17.49
CA ILE A 131 -15.44 -2.78 16.22
C ILE A 131 -16.27 -1.51 16.49
N GLU A 132 -17.20 -1.56 17.45
CA GLU A 132 -18.02 -0.40 17.83
C GLU A 132 -17.17 0.79 18.30
N ALA A 133 -16.21 0.55 19.19
CA ALA A 133 -15.32 1.60 19.69
C ALA A 133 -14.44 2.16 18.57
N CYS A 134 -13.91 1.31 17.71
CA CYS A 134 -13.14 1.70 16.53
C CYS A 134 -13.96 2.62 15.61
N LEU A 135 -15.16 2.21 15.22
CA LEU A 135 -16.01 2.99 14.33
C LEU A 135 -16.44 4.30 14.98
N LYS A 136 -16.73 4.31 16.28
CA LYS A 136 -17.08 5.54 17.02
C LYS A 136 -15.94 6.56 17.02
N GLU A 137 -14.73 6.14 17.37
CA GLU A 137 -13.55 7.01 17.53
C GLU A 137 -12.69 7.11 16.25
N LEU A 138 -13.18 6.63 15.11
CA LEU A 138 -12.43 6.52 13.86
C LEU A 138 -11.79 7.85 13.42
N LYS A 139 -12.58 8.92 13.39
CA LYS A 139 -12.15 10.24 12.93
C LYS A 139 -11.04 10.82 13.83
N SER A 140 -11.23 10.80 15.15
CA SER A 140 -10.22 11.28 16.10
C SER A 140 -8.95 10.46 16.01
N PHE A 141 -9.07 9.12 15.98
CA PHE A 141 -7.93 8.23 15.84
C PHE A 141 -7.10 8.52 14.59
N VAL A 142 -7.72 8.72 13.43
CA VAL A 142 -6.96 8.94 12.19
C VAL A 142 -6.36 10.35 12.14
N ILE A 143 -7.08 11.39 12.57
CA ILE A 143 -6.65 12.79 12.44
C ILE A 143 -5.59 13.19 13.49
N GLU A 144 -5.68 12.64 14.70
CA GLU A 144 -4.82 13.03 15.82
C GLU A 144 -3.46 12.34 15.82
N ASN A 145 -3.29 11.29 15.01
CA ASN A 145 -2.04 10.53 14.94
C ASN A 145 -1.30 10.76 13.62
N ASP A 146 0.03 10.84 13.66
CA ASP A 146 0.85 11.05 12.45
C ASP A 146 0.71 9.86 11.48
N TYR A 147 0.65 8.65 12.04
CA TYR A 147 0.40 7.39 11.35
C TYR A 147 -0.68 6.59 12.07
N ALA A 148 -1.62 6.02 11.32
CA ALA A 148 -2.74 5.25 11.84
C ALA A 148 -3.08 4.10 10.90
N GLU A 149 -3.15 2.88 11.43
CA GLU A 149 -3.51 1.67 10.69
C GLU A 149 -4.56 0.89 11.49
N ILE A 150 -5.51 0.31 10.78
CA ILE A 150 -6.61 -0.47 11.37
C ILE A 150 -6.68 -1.78 10.61
N SER A 151 -6.67 -2.91 11.30
CA SER A 151 -6.79 -4.23 10.70
C SER A 151 -7.86 -5.04 11.42
N TRP A 152 -8.80 -5.56 10.64
CA TRP A 152 -9.81 -6.49 11.13
C TRP A 152 -9.57 -7.87 10.56
N PHE A 153 -9.49 -8.84 11.45
CA PHE A 153 -9.40 -10.24 11.11
C PHE A 153 -10.80 -10.83 11.30
N PRO A 154 -11.42 -11.43 10.26
CA PRO A 154 -12.74 -12.03 10.33
C PRO A 154 -12.94 -12.92 11.55
N PHE A 155 -14.20 -13.11 11.95
CA PHE A 155 -14.60 -13.95 13.10
C PHE A 155 -14.11 -13.42 14.47
N ASN A 156 -13.82 -12.12 14.54
CA ASN A 156 -13.52 -11.40 15.77
C ASN A 156 -14.40 -10.14 15.89
N ASP A 157 -14.85 -9.83 17.09
CA ASP A 157 -15.61 -8.61 17.44
C ASP A 157 -14.70 -7.40 17.74
N GLN A 158 -13.39 -7.60 17.61
CA GLN A 158 -12.35 -6.63 17.85
C GLN A 158 -11.49 -6.39 16.60
N VAL A 159 -10.87 -5.22 16.57
CA VAL A 159 -9.89 -4.82 15.55
C VAL A 159 -8.52 -4.65 16.18
N PHE A 160 -7.48 -4.89 15.41
CA PHE A 160 -6.13 -4.43 15.73
C PHE A 160 -5.95 -2.99 15.24
N MET A 161 -5.38 -2.14 16.07
CA MET A 161 -5.10 -0.74 15.75
C MET A 161 -3.65 -0.43 16.08
N GLN A 162 -2.98 0.26 15.16
CA GLN A 162 -1.63 0.76 15.35
C GLN A 162 -1.61 2.27 15.12
N LYS A 163 -0.97 3.00 16.02
CA LYS A 163 -0.64 4.41 15.82
C LYS A 163 0.84 4.65 16.02
N ALA A 164 1.38 5.61 15.29
CA ALA A 164 2.73 6.12 15.56
C ALA A 164 2.73 7.65 15.54
N ASN A 165 3.45 8.25 16.50
CA ASN A 165 3.55 9.70 16.65
C ASN A 165 4.99 10.12 16.91
N ARG A 166 5.38 11.25 16.31
CA ARG A 166 6.70 11.83 16.57
C ARG A 166 6.90 12.12 18.05
N THR A 167 8.07 11.74 18.59
CA THR A 167 8.39 11.87 20.01
C THR A 167 9.82 12.35 20.25
N LYS A 168 10.07 12.88 21.45
CA LYS A 168 11.41 13.21 21.97
C LYS A 168 11.93 12.15 22.96
N LEU A 169 11.15 11.12 23.24
CA LEU A 169 11.56 10.03 24.11
C LEU A 169 12.80 9.32 23.54
N PRO A 170 13.68 8.79 24.40
CA PRO A 170 14.81 8.00 23.95
C PRO A 170 14.31 6.73 23.24
N VAL A 171 15.07 6.30 22.23
CA VAL A 171 14.81 5.04 21.53
C VAL A 171 14.85 3.91 22.54
N THR A 172 13.75 3.17 22.66
CA THR A 172 13.66 1.95 23.46
C THR A 172 13.88 0.70 22.63
N ARG A 173 13.88 0.85 21.30
CA ARG A 173 14.05 -0.26 20.35
C ARG A 173 14.77 0.19 19.09
N VAL A 174 15.86 -0.50 18.78
CA VAL A 174 16.63 -0.37 17.53
C VAL A 174 16.47 -1.67 16.77
N GLY A 175 16.06 -1.59 15.50
CA GLY A 175 15.87 -2.77 14.65
C GLY A 175 14.61 -3.60 14.96
N PRO A 176 14.65 -4.94 14.73
CA PRO A 176 13.47 -5.78 14.50
C PRO A 176 12.37 -5.76 15.57
N ALA A 177 11.14 -5.97 15.07
CA ALA A 177 9.95 -6.62 15.65
C ALA A 177 10.09 -7.77 16.65
N PRO A 178 10.12 -7.54 17.98
CA PRO A 178 11.24 -7.86 18.90
C PRO A 178 12.35 -8.82 18.39
N PRO A 179 13.48 -9.03 19.11
CA PRO A 179 14.37 -10.15 18.81
C PRO A 179 13.62 -11.46 19.05
N THR A 180 12.87 -11.92 18.06
CA THR A 180 12.30 -13.25 18.04
C THR A 180 13.50 -14.18 17.92
N SER A 181 13.67 -15.06 18.91
CA SER A 181 14.75 -16.03 18.82
C SER A 181 14.58 -16.84 17.54
N ALA A 182 15.67 -17.39 16.99
CA ALA A 182 15.56 -18.30 15.85
C ALA A 182 14.57 -19.46 16.12
N PHE A 183 14.42 -19.84 17.40
CA PHE A 183 13.42 -20.78 17.86
C PHE A 183 11.99 -20.24 17.69
N ASP A 184 11.70 -19.02 18.16
CA ASP A 184 10.37 -18.40 18.01
C ASP A 184 10.00 -18.20 16.53
N LEU A 185 10.97 -17.80 15.70
CA LEU A 185 10.77 -17.69 14.24
C LEU A 185 10.40 -19.05 13.64
N THR A 186 11.15 -20.11 14.01
CA THR A 186 10.89 -21.47 13.53
C THR A 186 9.54 -22.00 14.01
N LEU A 187 9.19 -21.75 15.28
CA LEU A 187 7.93 -22.16 15.87
C LEU A 187 6.74 -21.44 15.21
N ASN A 188 6.84 -20.13 15.02
CA ASN A 188 5.82 -19.33 14.33
C ASN A 188 5.63 -19.80 12.88
N ALA A 189 6.72 -20.08 12.16
CA ALA A 189 6.67 -20.63 10.81
C ALA A 189 6.01 -22.02 10.77
N ALA A 190 6.31 -22.89 11.74
CA ALA A 190 5.69 -24.22 11.84
C ALA A 190 4.20 -24.15 12.17
N ILE A 191 3.79 -23.24 13.06
CA ILE A 191 2.38 -22.99 13.38
C ILE A 191 1.67 -22.47 12.13
N GLY A 192 2.21 -21.45 11.47
CA GLY A 192 1.66 -20.90 10.23
C GLY A 192 1.48 -21.95 9.14
N ALA A 193 2.48 -22.84 8.95
CA ALA A 193 2.42 -23.89 7.94
C ALA A 193 1.32 -24.91 8.25
N THR A 194 1.19 -25.28 9.53
CA THR A 194 0.18 -26.22 10.00
C THR A 194 -1.22 -25.63 9.85
N SER A 195 -1.40 -24.36 10.24
CA SER A 195 -2.66 -23.64 10.06
C SER A 195 -3.05 -23.54 8.59
N LEU A 196 -2.14 -23.14 7.70
CA LEU A 196 -2.44 -23.05 6.27
C LEU A 196 -2.80 -24.41 5.68
N SER A 197 -2.05 -25.47 6.02
CA SER A 197 -2.37 -26.83 5.55
C SER A 197 -3.75 -27.30 6.03
N ALA A 198 -4.17 -26.92 7.24
CA ALA A 198 -5.50 -27.21 7.75
C ALA A 198 -6.56 -26.46 6.94
N LEU A 199 -6.37 -25.16 6.67
CA LEU A 199 -7.29 -24.34 5.86
C LEU A 199 -7.40 -24.82 4.41
N GLU A 200 -6.30 -25.27 3.80
CA GLU A 200 -6.32 -25.85 2.44
C GLU A 200 -7.10 -27.18 2.39
N THR A 201 -7.12 -27.94 3.47
CA THR A 201 -7.80 -29.25 3.54
C THR A 201 -9.26 -29.11 3.94
N ASP A 202 -9.56 -28.19 4.86
CA ASP A 202 -10.86 -27.97 5.46
C ASP A 202 -11.04 -26.49 5.82
N PRO A 203 -11.58 -25.68 4.88
CA PRO A 203 -11.83 -24.26 5.10
C PRO A 203 -12.79 -23.96 6.26
N THR A 204 -13.54 -24.94 6.77
CA THR A 204 -14.47 -24.72 7.90
C THR A 204 -13.75 -24.41 9.22
N GLN A 205 -12.45 -24.66 9.29
CA GLN A 205 -11.60 -24.29 10.43
C GLN A 205 -11.19 -22.81 10.44
N THR A 206 -11.51 -22.05 9.38
CA THR A 206 -11.13 -20.63 9.24
C THR A 206 -11.51 -19.78 10.46
N PRO A 207 -12.74 -19.84 11.02
CA PRO A 207 -13.12 -19.01 12.17
C PRO A 207 -12.26 -19.27 13.41
N ASP A 208 -12.02 -20.53 13.73
CA ASP A 208 -11.25 -20.92 14.91
C ASP A 208 -9.78 -20.54 14.77
N ILE A 209 -9.18 -20.79 13.59
CA ILE A 209 -7.77 -20.48 13.32
C ILE A 209 -7.52 -18.97 13.33
N LEU A 210 -8.35 -18.19 12.64
CA LEU A 210 -8.21 -16.73 12.62
C LEU A 210 -8.49 -16.10 13.98
N SER A 211 -9.53 -16.55 14.70
CA SER A 211 -9.82 -15.99 16.03
C SER A 211 -8.74 -16.33 17.05
N ALA A 212 -8.21 -17.56 17.04
CA ALA A 212 -7.09 -17.94 17.89
C ALA A 212 -5.82 -17.12 17.57
N GLY A 213 -5.48 -16.99 16.28
CA GLY A 213 -4.35 -16.18 15.83
C GLY A 213 -4.47 -14.72 16.25
N PHE A 214 -5.64 -14.12 16.06
CA PHE A 214 -5.91 -12.75 16.47
C PHE A 214 -5.78 -12.56 17.99
N ARG A 215 -6.30 -13.48 18.81
CA ARG A 215 -6.16 -13.40 20.28
C ARG A 215 -4.71 -13.50 20.73
N MET A 216 -3.92 -14.35 20.08
CA MET A 216 -2.50 -14.58 20.39
C MET A 216 -1.58 -13.47 19.88
N MET A 217 -2.05 -12.60 18.98
CA MET A 217 -1.26 -11.49 18.46
C MET A 217 -0.75 -10.59 19.60
N GLY A 218 0.58 -10.49 19.69
CA GLY A 218 1.27 -9.60 20.61
C GLY A 218 0.99 -8.14 20.30
N LEU A 219 1.07 -7.30 21.32
CA LEU A 219 0.85 -5.86 21.23
C LEU A 219 2.09 -5.14 21.76
N TYR A 220 2.60 -4.20 20.98
CA TYR A 220 3.84 -3.49 21.32
C TYR A 220 3.59 -2.00 21.63
N ASP A 221 4.36 -1.50 22.60
CA ASP A 221 4.54 -0.07 22.89
C ASP A 221 6.04 0.22 22.98
N TYR A 222 6.56 0.97 22.02
CA TYR A 222 7.99 1.22 21.91
C TYR A 222 8.30 2.53 21.19
N VAL A 223 9.55 2.97 21.34
CA VAL A 223 10.10 4.13 20.63
C VAL A 223 11.22 3.65 19.72
N CYS A 224 11.11 3.93 18.42
CA CYS A 224 12.13 3.64 17.42
C CYS A 224 12.44 4.87 16.55
N ASN A 225 13.46 4.77 15.70
CA ASN A 225 13.65 5.77 14.65
C ASN A 225 12.57 5.60 13.56
N ILE A 226 12.16 6.68 12.90
CA ILE A 226 11.20 6.64 11.81
C ILE A 226 11.64 5.71 10.66
N THR A 227 12.94 5.62 10.38
CA THR A 227 13.44 4.68 9.36
C THR A 227 13.18 3.23 9.74
N ASP A 228 13.30 2.91 11.04
CA ASP A 228 12.99 1.57 11.56
C ASP A 228 11.48 1.31 11.56
N TYR A 229 10.65 2.33 11.73
CA TYR A 229 9.19 2.20 11.63
C TYR A 229 8.73 1.95 10.19
N LEU A 230 9.21 2.77 9.25
CA LEU A 230 8.80 2.71 7.83
C LEU A 230 9.39 1.48 7.13
N HIS A 231 10.64 1.14 7.40
CA HIS A 231 11.40 0.15 6.65
C HIS A 231 11.93 -0.97 7.51
N ASN A 232 11.16 -1.44 8.49
CA ASN A 232 11.56 -2.62 9.26
C ASN A 232 11.72 -3.82 8.29
N THR A 233 12.96 -4.11 7.88
CA THR A 233 13.31 -5.15 6.89
C THR A 233 13.28 -6.54 7.51
N ASP A 234 13.16 -6.64 8.82
CA ASP A 234 13.01 -7.90 9.52
C ASP A 234 11.58 -8.41 9.39
N TYR A 235 11.36 -9.03 8.24
CA TYR A 235 10.61 -10.25 8.04
C TYR A 235 9.62 -10.55 9.18
N SER A 236 8.34 -10.27 8.94
CA SER A 236 7.29 -11.01 9.62
C SER A 236 7.50 -12.49 9.26
N PRO A 237 7.80 -13.39 10.21
CA PRO A 237 7.88 -14.83 9.96
C PRO A 237 6.54 -15.44 9.48
N ILE A 238 5.51 -14.61 9.31
CA ILE A 238 4.19 -14.98 8.77
C ILE A 238 4.23 -15.14 7.24
N LEU A 239 5.29 -14.73 6.51
CA LEU A 239 5.26 -14.67 5.04
C LEU A 239 6.28 -15.55 4.26
N PRO A 240 6.48 -16.85 4.56
CA PRO A 240 6.79 -17.77 3.46
C PRO A 240 5.57 -18.00 2.54
N TYR A 241 4.39 -17.49 2.91
CA TYR A 241 3.14 -17.71 2.20
C TYR A 241 2.84 -16.57 1.23
N LYS A 242 2.41 -16.95 0.03
CA LYS A 242 1.90 -16.01 -0.95
C LYS A 242 0.53 -15.53 -0.46
N ILE A 243 0.29 -14.24 -0.57
CA ILE A 243 -0.98 -13.59 -0.27
C ILE A 243 -1.56 -13.07 -1.58
N LEU A 244 -2.86 -13.24 -1.76
CA LEU A 244 -3.63 -12.52 -2.76
C LEU A 244 -4.25 -11.30 -2.11
N ASP A 245 -4.04 -10.15 -2.73
CA ASP A 245 -4.28 -8.87 -2.10
C ASP A 245 -4.98 -7.93 -3.08
N ILE A 246 -5.99 -7.22 -2.59
CA ILE A 246 -6.84 -6.29 -3.32
C ILE A 246 -7.00 -5.05 -2.47
N GLU A 247 -6.79 -3.86 -3.06
CA GLU A 247 -6.87 -2.60 -2.34
C GLU A 247 -7.59 -1.54 -3.17
N PHE A 248 -8.36 -0.70 -2.50
CA PHE A 248 -9.06 0.43 -3.08
C PHE A 248 -8.82 1.72 -2.30
N ALA A 249 -8.53 2.80 -3.03
CA ALA A 249 -8.54 4.15 -2.50
C ALA A 249 -9.90 4.81 -2.72
N PHE A 250 -10.39 5.55 -1.73
CA PHE A 250 -11.52 6.45 -1.89
C PHE A 250 -11.35 7.70 -1.00
N ASN A 251 -11.96 8.80 -1.42
CA ASN A 251 -11.91 10.05 -0.67
C ASN A 251 -12.67 9.91 0.66
N ILE A 252 -12.15 10.55 1.70
CA ILE A 252 -12.76 10.56 3.03
C ILE A 252 -13.69 11.78 3.14
N ASP A 253 -14.95 11.57 3.49
CA ASP A 253 -15.87 12.65 3.87
C ASP A 253 -15.53 13.23 5.25
N GLU A 254 -15.99 14.45 5.54
CA GLU A 254 -15.65 15.17 6.77
C GLU A 254 -15.91 14.34 8.04
N GLU A 255 -16.94 13.51 8.02
CA GLU A 255 -17.34 12.70 9.17
C GLU A 255 -16.80 11.27 9.13
N PHE A 256 -16.05 10.85 8.10
CA PHE A 256 -15.57 9.47 7.90
C PHE A 256 -16.70 8.44 7.72
N ASN A 257 -17.87 8.85 7.25
CA ASN A 257 -18.98 7.94 6.97
C ASN A 257 -18.62 6.89 5.91
N ASP A 258 -17.91 7.29 4.86
CA ASP A 258 -17.54 6.38 3.77
C ASP A 258 -16.60 5.27 4.24
N VAL A 259 -15.68 5.58 5.16
CA VAL A 259 -14.78 4.59 5.77
C VAL A 259 -15.58 3.61 6.65
N ARG A 260 -16.49 4.12 7.49
CA ARG A 260 -17.37 3.24 8.30
C ARG A 260 -18.23 2.35 7.41
N LYS A 261 -18.77 2.91 6.33
CA LYS A 261 -19.60 2.18 5.38
C LYS A 261 -18.80 1.05 4.72
N ALA A 262 -17.61 1.34 4.21
CA ALA A 262 -16.71 0.35 3.62
C ALA A 262 -16.40 -0.81 4.59
N PHE A 263 -16.11 -0.47 5.85
CA PHE A 263 -15.87 -1.44 6.92
C PHE A 263 -17.07 -2.38 7.13
N LEU A 264 -18.28 -1.80 7.27
CA LEU A 264 -19.51 -2.56 7.51
C LEU A 264 -19.93 -3.42 6.31
N ILE A 265 -19.64 -2.97 5.08
CA ILE A 265 -19.86 -3.77 3.86
C ILE A 265 -19.04 -5.06 3.93
N CYS A 266 -17.75 -4.98 4.32
CA CYS A 266 -16.91 -6.15 4.45
C CYS A 266 -17.41 -7.12 5.53
N ILE A 267 -17.74 -6.62 6.73
CA ILE A 267 -18.32 -7.45 7.80
C ILE A 267 -19.56 -8.18 7.30
N LYS A 268 -20.52 -7.44 6.73
CA LYS A 268 -21.78 -8.01 6.24
C LYS A 268 -21.52 -9.10 5.19
N ARG A 269 -20.55 -8.89 4.30
CA ARG A 269 -20.20 -9.85 3.26
C ARG A 269 -19.60 -11.13 3.87
N VAL A 270 -18.74 -11.00 4.87
CA VAL A 270 -18.21 -12.16 5.62
C VAL A 270 -19.35 -12.94 6.31
N GLU A 271 -20.24 -12.25 7.02
CA GLU A 271 -21.37 -12.86 7.72
C GLU A 271 -22.31 -13.63 6.77
N GLN A 272 -22.54 -13.11 5.56
CA GLN A 272 -23.37 -13.79 4.55
C GLN A 272 -22.77 -15.12 4.10
N TRP A 273 -21.46 -15.17 3.88
CA TRP A 273 -20.77 -16.39 3.47
C TRP A 273 -20.67 -17.39 4.62
N GLU A 274 -20.42 -16.91 5.84
CA GLU A 274 -20.45 -17.72 7.06
C GLU A 274 -21.83 -18.39 7.25
N GLN A 275 -22.93 -17.62 7.11
CA GLN A 275 -24.30 -18.17 7.21
C GLN A 275 -24.59 -19.22 6.12
N ALA A 276 -23.95 -19.11 4.96
CA ALA A 276 -24.03 -20.09 3.88
C ALA A 276 -23.10 -21.31 4.10
N GLY A 277 -22.29 -21.32 5.16
CA GLY A 277 -21.37 -22.41 5.51
C GLY A 277 -20.04 -22.39 4.75
N PHE A 278 -19.65 -21.24 4.20
CA PHE A 278 -18.43 -21.06 3.42
C PHE A 278 -17.52 -20.00 4.03
N PHE A 279 -16.20 -20.20 3.94
CA PHE A 279 -15.20 -19.35 4.61
C PHE A 279 -14.10 -18.88 3.65
N PRO A 280 -14.45 -18.07 2.63
CA PRO A 280 -13.53 -17.69 1.55
C PRO A 280 -12.53 -16.59 1.94
N PHE A 281 -12.58 -16.05 3.16
CA PHE A 281 -11.75 -14.94 3.60
C PHE A 281 -10.98 -15.32 4.86
N ASN A 282 -9.71 -15.67 4.69
CA ASN A 282 -8.84 -16.17 5.75
C ASN A 282 -7.57 -15.31 5.98
N GLY A 283 -7.59 -14.07 5.51
CA GLY A 283 -6.59 -13.04 5.86
C GLY A 283 -7.22 -11.91 6.67
N ALA A 284 -6.94 -10.67 6.29
CA ALA A 284 -7.39 -9.48 7.00
C ALA A 284 -7.98 -8.43 6.05
N MET A 285 -8.84 -7.58 6.60
CA MET A 285 -9.18 -6.29 6.00
C MET A 285 -8.38 -5.20 6.71
N GLY A 286 -7.64 -4.40 5.96
CA GLY A 286 -6.82 -3.29 6.45
C GLY A 286 -7.35 -1.93 6.00
N PHE A 287 -7.14 -0.91 6.83
CA PHE A 287 -7.26 0.50 6.44
C PHE A 287 -5.95 1.23 6.71
N ARG A 288 -5.48 1.92 5.68
CA ARG A 288 -4.45 2.95 5.77
C ARG A 288 -5.00 4.27 5.24
N PHE A 289 -4.33 5.36 5.57
CA PHE A 289 -4.79 6.69 5.22
C PHE A 289 -3.65 7.52 4.66
N THR A 290 -3.91 8.31 3.63
CA THR A 290 -2.95 9.25 3.06
C THR A 290 -3.63 10.58 2.78
N LYS A 291 -2.82 11.63 2.64
CA LYS A 291 -3.19 12.81 1.90
C LYS A 291 -3.44 12.43 0.44
N ASN A 292 -4.27 13.22 -0.23
CA ASN A 292 -4.51 13.04 -1.66
C ASN A 292 -3.28 13.35 -2.50
N SER A 293 -3.19 12.65 -3.61
CA SER A 293 -2.08 12.67 -4.57
C SER A 293 -2.38 13.56 -5.76
N ASP A 294 -1.36 14.26 -6.25
CA ASP A 294 -1.43 15.06 -7.47
C ASP A 294 -1.04 14.27 -8.72
N ALA A 295 -0.55 13.03 -8.57
CA ALA A 295 -0.20 12.20 -9.72
C ALA A 295 -1.45 11.89 -10.56
N THR A 296 -1.33 12.03 -11.89
CA THR A 296 -2.49 12.03 -12.80
C THR A 296 -3.31 10.75 -12.72
N LEU A 297 -2.65 9.61 -12.54
CA LEU A 297 -3.28 8.29 -12.44
C LEU A 297 -3.41 7.78 -11.00
N SER A 298 -3.26 8.64 -9.99
CA SER A 298 -3.35 8.18 -8.61
C SER A 298 -4.75 7.71 -8.22
N PRO A 299 -4.89 6.53 -7.58
CA PRO A 299 -6.15 6.13 -6.97
C PRO A 299 -6.63 7.15 -5.91
N ALA A 300 -5.68 7.77 -5.20
CA ALA A 300 -5.91 8.75 -4.13
C ALA A 300 -6.05 10.21 -4.64
N ARG A 301 -6.52 10.42 -5.87
CA ARG A 301 -6.78 11.77 -6.41
C ARG A 301 -8.12 12.33 -5.89
N GLY A 302 -8.13 13.58 -5.44
CA GLY A 302 -9.35 14.25 -4.95
C GLY A 302 -9.07 15.46 -4.05
N ASN A 303 -9.94 15.73 -3.07
CA ASN A 303 -9.92 16.97 -2.30
C ASN A 303 -8.93 17.03 -1.11
N THR A 304 -9.07 16.17 -0.09
CA THR A 304 -8.28 16.31 1.16
C THR A 304 -7.50 15.05 1.52
N TYR A 305 -8.20 13.96 1.81
CA TYR A 305 -7.61 12.70 2.27
C TYR A 305 -8.24 11.50 1.57
N SER A 306 -7.47 10.42 1.49
CA SER A 306 -7.89 9.13 0.96
C SER A 306 -7.73 8.04 2.00
N ALA A 307 -8.73 7.17 2.09
CA ALA A 307 -8.64 5.89 2.78
C ALA A 307 -8.28 4.82 1.76
N TRP A 308 -7.37 3.93 2.14
CA TRP A 308 -6.95 2.75 1.40
C TRP A 308 -7.49 1.54 2.16
N MET A 309 -8.48 0.88 1.58
CA MET A 309 -9.07 -0.34 2.10
C MET A 309 -8.45 -1.53 1.40
N GLU A 310 -7.66 -2.29 2.13
CA GLU A 310 -7.00 -3.52 1.70
C GLU A 310 -7.82 -4.71 2.20
N PHE A 311 -7.92 -5.77 1.43
CA PHE A 311 -8.36 -7.06 1.95
C PHE A 311 -7.57 -8.18 1.29
N ASP A 312 -6.97 -8.99 2.15
CA ASP A 312 -5.98 -9.99 1.78
C ASP A 312 -6.39 -11.40 2.19
N SER A 313 -5.89 -12.39 1.49
CA SER A 313 -6.19 -13.79 1.76
C SER A 313 -5.00 -14.64 1.39
N PHE A 314 -4.83 -15.78 2.07
CA PHE A 314 -3.79 -16.71 1.67
C PHE A 314 -3.99 -17.15 0.20
N PHE A 315 -2.90 -17.27 -0.54
CA PHE A 315 -2.97 -17.68 -1.93
C PHE A 315 -3.56 -19.09 -2.01
N LYS A 316 -4.54 -19.29 -2.91
CA LYS A 316 -5.36 -20.53 -3.08
C LYS A 316 -6.47 -20.77 -2.05
N THR A 317 -6.83 -19.78 -1.25
CA THR A 317 -8.08 -19.86 -0.47
C THR A 317 -9.26 -20.13 -1.40
N ASP A 318 -10.00 -21.20 -1.10
CA ASP A 318 -11.13 -21.61 -1.92
C ASP A 318 -12.21 -20.51 -1.96
N LEU A 319 -12.78 -20.28 -3.15
CA LEU A 319 -13.82 -19.27 -3.40
C LEU A 319 -13.44 -17.80 -3.08
N PHE A 320 -12.18 -17.48 -2.74
CA PHE A 320 -11.77 -16.11 -2.41
C PHE A 320 -12.02 -15.12 -3.56
N GLU A 321 -11.75 -15.50 -4.81
CA GLU A 321 -11.95 -14.61 -5.95
C GLU A 321 -13.44 -14.28 -6.16
N GLU A 322 -14.34 -15.24 -5.92
CA GLU A 322 -15.79 -15.01 -6.01
C GLU A 322 -16.27 -14.11 -4.86
N PHE A 323 -15.84 -14.39 -3.64
CA PHE A 323 -16.09 -13.54 -2.48
C PHE A 323 -15.60 -12.10 -2.71
N ALA A 324 -14.35 -11.95 -3.17
CA ALA A 324 -13.74 -10.67 -3.45
C ALA A 324 -14.50 -9.91 -4.55
N GLY A 325 -14.87 -10.59 -5.64
CA GLY A 325 -15.66 -9.98 -6.72
C GLY A 325 -17.00 -9.44 -6.24
N GLN A 326 -17.68 -10.18 -5.36
CA GLN A 326 -18.95 -9.75 -4.77
C GLN A 326 -18.77 -8.60 -3.76
N LEU A 327 -17.72 -8.66 -2.91
CA LEU A 327 -17.37 -7.59 -1.98
C LEU A 327 -17.08 -6.28 -2.72
N VAL A 328 -16.28 -6.36 -3.78
CA VAL A 328 -15.97 -5.23 -4.66
C VAL A 328 -17.23 -4.65 -5.29
N GLN A 329 -18.17 -5.51 -5.73
CA GLN A 329 -19.42 -5.04 -6.30
C GLN A 329 -20.22 -4.19 -5.31
N ASP A 330 -20.35 -4.66 -4.06
CA ASP A 330 -21.03 -3.90 -2.99
C ASP A 330 -20.30 -2.59 -2.70
N LEU A 331 -18.97 -2.64 -2.61
CA LEU A 331 -18.12 -1.48 -2.34
C LEU A 331 -18.31 -0.41 -3.42
N LEU A 332 -18.23 -0.79 -4.70
CA LEU A 332 -18.39 0.14 -5.82
C LEU A 332 -19.82 0.64 -6.00
N HIS A 333 -20.82 -0.12 -5.56
CA HIS A 333 -22.20 0.35 -5.53
C HIS A 333 -22.37 1.52 -4.55
N GLU A 334 -21.79 1.38 -3.36
CA GLU A 334 -21.92 2.35 -2.27
C GLU A 334 -20.90 3.49 -2.34
N LEU A 335 -19.73 3.23 -2.94
CA LEU A 335 -18.61 4.14 -3.13
C LEU A 335 -18.19 4.15 -4.61
N PRO A 336 -19.00 4.74 -5.51
CA PRO A 336 -18.77 4.70 -6.95
C PRO A 336 -17.47 5.40 -7.41
N ASN A 337 -16.87 6.20 -6.53
CA ASN A 337 -15.61 6.89 -6.78
C ASN A 337 -14.38 6.14 -6.22
N ALA A 338 -14.56 4.95 -5.63
CA ALA A 338 -13.44 4.13 -5.19
C ALA A 338 -12.62 3.64 -6.40
N ARG A 339 -11.31 3.66 -6.25
CA ARG A 339 -10.36 3.33 -7.31
C ARG A 339 -9.41 2.24 -6.83
N PRO A 340 -9.22 1.18 -7.60
CA PRO A 340 -8.29 0.13 -7.21
C PRO A 340 -6.85 0.62 -7.23
N HIS A 341 -6.03 0.06 -6.34
CA HIS A 341 -4.60 0.29 -6.32
C HIS A 341 -3.91 -0.47 -7.46
N TRP A 342 -3.09 0.23 -8.24
CA TRP A 342 -2.45 -0.35 -9.42
C TRP A 342 -1.46 -1.48 -9.12
N ALA A 343 -0.97 -1.60 -7.88
CA ALA A 343 -0.03 -2.65 -7.50
C ALA A 343 -0.74 -3.95 -7.04
N LYS A 344 -2.07 -3.97 -6.96
CA LYS A 344 -2.86 -5.05 -6.34
C LYS A 344 -3.73 -5.80 -7.34
N GLY A 345 -4.35 -6.87 -6.87
CA GLY A 345 -5.11 -7.85 -7.66
C GLY A 345 -6.50 -7.37 -8.12
N PHE A 346 -6.61 -6.26 -8.84
CA PHE A 346 -7.90 -5.75 -9.31
C PHE A 346 -8.53 -6.57 -10.46
N GLN A 347 -7.88 -7.62 -10.97
CA GLN A 347 -8.45 -8.48 -12.02
C GLN A 347 -9.73 -9.21 -11.60
N PHE A 348 -10.00 -9.33 -10.30
CA PHE A 348 -11.20 -9.97 -9.75
C PHE A 348 -12.43 -9.05 -9.72
N MET A 349 -12.27 -7.78 -10.11
CA MET A 349 -13.39 -6.86 -10.26
C MET A 349 -14.39 -7.38 -11.31
N PRO A 350 -15.70 -7.35 -11.04
CA PRO A 350 -16.72 -7.58 -12.06
C PRO A 350 -16.52 -6.61 -13.22
N GLU A 351 -16.52 -7.13 -14.45
CA GLU A 351 -16.21 -6.35 -15.65
C GLU A 351 -14.95 -5.48 -15.47
N ALA A 352 -13.84 -6.07 -15.00
CA ALA A 352 -12.65 -5.35 -14.55
C ALA A 352 -12.25 -4.17 -15.45
N ILE A 353 -12.13 -4.37 -16.77
CA ILE A 353 -11.78 -3.29 -17.70
C ILE A 353 -12.82 -2.14 -17.71
N PRO A 354 -14.12 -2.38 -17.98
CA PRO A 354 -15.14 -1.34 -17.82
C PRO A 354 -15.14 -0.65 -16.46
N SER A 355 -14.97 -1.40 -15.37
CA SER A 355 -14.93 -0.86 -14.01
C SER A 355 -13.73 0.06 -13.79
N MET A 356 -12.53 -0.31 -14.28
CA MET A 356 -11.34 0.53 -14.26
C MET A 356 -11.55 1.83 -15.06
N LYS A 357 -12.13 1.73 -16.27
CA LYS A 357 -12.43 2.91 -17.11
C LYS A 357 -13.39 3.88 -16.39
N ARG A 358 -14.41 3.36 -15.70
CA ARG A 358 -15.32 4.17 -14.90
C ARG A 358 -14.62 4.82 -13.69
N ALA A 359 -13.86 4.03 -12.92
CA ALA A 359 -13.22 4.49 -11.69
C ALA A 359 -12.17 5.59 -11.92
N PHE A 360 -11.34 5.44 -12.96
CA PHE A 360 -10.33 6.43 -13.31
C PHE A 360 -10.89 7.56 -14.19
N GLY A 361 -11.91 7.29 -15.02
CA GLY A 361 -12.67 8.30 -15.75
C GLY A 361 -11.78 9.24 -16.56
N SER A 362 -11.94 10.55 -16.35
CA SER A 362 -11.19 11.58 -17.08
C SER A 362 -9.68 11.52 -16.86
N GLN A 363 -9.20 10.88 -15.79
CA GLN A 363 -7.77 10.72 -15.51
C GLN A 363 -7.05 9.96 -16.64
N LEU A 364 -7.72 8.97 -17.25
CA LEU A 364 -7.14 8.19 -18.35
C LEU A 364 -6.91 9.06 -19.59
N SER A 365 -7.92 9.87 -19.97
CA SER A 365 -7.82 10.80 -21.09
C SER A 365 -6.83 11.93 -20.84
N GLU A 366 -6.79 12.46 -19.62
CA GLU A 366 -5.84 13.48 -19.21
C GLU A 366 -4.41 12.96 -19.28
N PHE A 367 -4.14 11.78 -18.72
CA PHE A 367 -2.84 11.13 -18.81
C PHE A 367 -2.40 10.92 -20.26
N ASN A 368 -3.29 10.44 -21.13
CA ASN A 368 -3.00 10.26 -22.55
C ASN A 368 -2.64 11.59 -23.23
N ALA A 369 -3.38 12.67 -22.94
CA ALA A 369 -3.08 14.00 -23.48
C ALA A 369 -1.69 14.50 -23.03
N LEU A 370 -1.33 14.27 -21.77
CA LEU A 370 -0.01 14.64 -21.22
C LEU A 370 1.12 13.81 -21.83
N LYS A 371 0.91 12.49 -22.00
CA LYS A 371 1.84 11.60 -22.71
C LYS A 371 2.09 12.08 -24.15
N THR A 372 1.03 12.46 -24.86
CA THR A 372 1.12 13.01 -26.22
C THR A 372 1.84 14.36 -26.23
N LYS A 373 1.49 15.27 -25.32
CA LYS A 373 2.14 16.60 -25.17
C LYS A 373 3.65 16.46 -24.91
N ALA A 374 4.05 15.51 -24.08
CA ALA A 374 5.46 15.25 -23.78
C ALA A 374 6.22 14.59 -24.94
N GLY A 375 5.52 13.97 -25.89
CA GLY A 375 6.14 13.31 -27.05
C GLY A 375 7.01 12.09 -26.69
N VAL A 376 6.77 11.48 -25.53
CA VAL A 376 7.64 10.42 -24.96
C VAL A 376 7.49 9.07 -25.65
N ASP A 377 6.32 8.79 -26.21
CA ASP A 377 6.04 7.52 -26.89
C ASP A 377 4.89 7.66 -27.92
N PRO A 378 5.16 8.27 -29.10
CA PRO A 378 4.15 8.45 -30.15
C PRO A 378 3.65 7.15 -30.78
N GLU A 379 4.52 6.14 -30.85
CA GLU A 379 4.24 4.84 -31.50
C GLU A 379 3.63 3.80 -30.55
N GLY A 380 3.51 4.11 -29.25
CA GLY A 380 2.89 3.21 -28.27
C GLY A 380 3.72 1.95 -28.00
N ILE A 381 5.05 2.06 -27.90
CA ILE A 381 5.91 0.89 -27.66
C ILE A 381 5.95 0.48 -26.18
N PHE A 382 5.64 1.39 -25.25
CA PHE A 382 5.66 1.14 -23.81
C PHE A 382 4.31 0.69 -23.25
N VAL A 383 3.43 0.14 -24.09
CA VAL A 383 2.12 -0.37 -23.68
C VAL A 383 1.97 -1.86 -24.04
N ASN A 384 1.61 -2.67 -23.04
CA ASN A 384 1.23 -4.06 -23.26
C ASN A 384 -0.24 -4.17 -23.70
N THR A 385 -0.70 -5.39 -24.00
CA THR A 385 -2.10 -5.63 -24.42
C THR A 385 -3.11 -5.13 -23.40
N TYR A 386 -2.85 -5.32 -22.11
CA TYR A 386 -3.74 -4.89 -21.04
C TYR A 386 -3.91 -3.35 -21.00
N LEU A 387 -2.80 -2.61 -20.98
CA LEU A 387 -2.81 -1.15 -20.97
C LEU A 387 -3.41 -0.58 -22.27
N LYS A 388 -3.19 -1.24 -23.41
CA LYS A 388 -3.86 -0.89 -24.68
C LYS A 388 -5.38 -0.91 -24.54
N THR A 389 -5.93 -2.00 -23.99
CA THR A 389 -7.37 -2.15 -23.75
C THR A 389 -7.92 -1.16 -22.72
N LEU A 390 -7.11 -0.77 -21.73
CA LEU A 390 -7.57 0.15 -20.69
C LEU A 390 -7.54 1.62 -21.13
N PHE A 391 -6.50 2.04 -21.86
CA PHE A 391 -6.26 3.45 -22.17
C PHE A 391 -6.63 3.88 -23.60
N PHE A 392 -6.73 2.96 -24.56
CA PHE A 392 -6.74 3.31 -26.00
C PHE A 392 -7.85 2.63 -26.82
N THR A 393 -8.84 1.99 -26.18
CA THR A 393 -9.98 1.34 -26.86
C THR A 393 -11.35 1.85 -26.44
#